data_AF-A0AAN7ZEX6-F1
#
_entry.id   AF-A0AAN7ZEX6-F1
#
_cell.length_a   1.000
_cell.length_b   1.000
_cell.length_c   1.000
_cell.angle_alpha   90.00
_cell.angle_beta   90.00
_cell.angle_gamma   90.00
#
_symmetry.space_group_name_H-M   'P 1'
#
loop_
_entity.id
_entity.type
_entity.pdbx_description
1 polymer ?
#
loop_
_entity_poly.entity_id
_entity_poly.type
_entity_poly.pdbx_seq_one_letter_code
_entity_poly.pdbx_strand_id
1 'polypeptide(L)'
;MFNTLKVAAFDPKCSPKGNDYLRKIPCPKGQLCVDEDTAWNVISGHQFTYVIQDLVQPSFWYISMVACYRNEETCEWHHYEPNEHYEIDYDMWLVNGNPNTSSYNTLTYQFSFDRQNTLELHLLLWLCYMILVPLQCYAVRIQRHPVTRLFTASLLIDFIAICFILVHSLKFSLDGIGFPKLNMVGDILDILSRTLFMLLLLLLAKGWAVTRLELTWKPLVFAIWLCYGIVHILLYVWNLTEVDVIEDIDEYQTWPGWLIIVFRTLIMIWFIYELRITMLYEHNTQKLNFLLHFAASSLVWFIYLPILALIALHVSALWRLKLLLGITYSADCFAYCVMAHLLWPTRSEQYFLLAGGSNAELEELDQFNEAPHIVNNSYTSLSSVNSLEICRFDDQSKNKVNT
;
A
#
# COMPACT_ATOMS: atom_id res chain seq x y z
N MET A 1 -32.87 24.15 14.69
CA MET A 1 -33.27 23.07 13.76
C MET A 1 -34.69 23.28 13.21
N PHE A 2 -35.74 23.26 14.05
CA PHE A 2 -37.14 23.31 13.57
C PHE A 2 -37.56 24.61 12.85
N ASN A 3 -37.02 25.77 13.25
CA ASN A 3 -37.31 27.03 12.54
C ASN A 3 -36.81 27.02 11.09
N THR A 4 -35.65 26.41 10.84
CA THR A 4 -35.09 26.24 9.49
C THR A 4 -35.91 25.23 8.68
N LEU A 5 -36.26 24.09 9.31
CA LEU A 5 -37.11 23.06 8.70
C LEU A 5 -38.50 23.58 8.31
N LYS A 6 -39.07 24.50 9.08
CA LYS A 6 -40.39 25.10 8.79
C LYS A 6 -40.47 25.72 7.40
N VAL A 7 -39.37 26.29 6.90
CA VAL A 7 -39.30 26.96 5.60
C VAL A 7 -38.61 26.11 4.54
N ALA A 8 -37.54 25.39 4.92
CA ALA A 8 -36.71 24.67 3.97
C ALA A 8 -37.36 23.36 3.45
N ALA A 9 -38.15 22.67 4.28
CA ALA A 9 -38.76 21.40 3.90
C ALA A 9 -40.15 21.60 3.30
N PHE A 10 -40.43 20.90 2.21
CA PHE A 10 -41.70 20.92 1.50
C PHE A 10 -42.86 20.45 2.38
N ASP A 11 -44.01 21.10 2.23
CA ASP A 11 -45.30 20.66 2.72
C ASP A 11 -46.42 21.27 1.89
N PRO A 12 -47.45 20.50 1.51
CA PRO A 12 -48.54 21.00 0.69
C PRO A 12 -49.32 22.17 1.33
N LYS A 13 -49.46 22.21 2.67
CA LYS A 13 -50.23 23.24 3.39
C LYS A 13 -49.34 24.35 3.95
N CYS A 14 -48.24 23.97 4.59
CA CYS A 14 -47.42 24.88 5.38
C CYS A 14 -46.22 25.48 4.63
N SER A 15 -45.67 24.78 3.63
CA SER A 15 -44.45 25.21 2.92
C SER A 15 -44.42 24.66 1.48
N PRO A 16 -45.27 25.19 0.57
CA PRO A 16 -45.39 24.67 -0.79
C PRO A 16 -44.18 24.97 -1.68
N LYS A 17 -43.25 25.83 -1.22
CA LYS A 17 -42.02 26.18 -1.95
C LYS A 17 -40.76 25.53 -1.36
N GLY A 18 -40.91 24.71 -0.31
CA GLY A 18 -39.79 24.00 0.28
C GLY A 18 -39.25 22.91 -0.64
N ASN A 19 -38.07 22.40 -0.31
CA ASN A 19 -37.46 21.26 -0.97
C ASN A 19 -37.95 19.96 -0.35
N ASP A 20 -38.07 18.92 -1.17
CA ASP A 20 -38.58 17.63 -0.74
C ASP A 20 -37.51 16.82 0.02
N TYR A 21 -37.43 17.00 1.35
CA TYR A 21 -36.43 16.33 2.21
C TYR A 21 -37.02 15.37 3.26
N LEU A 22 -38.34 15.33 3.42
CA LEU A 22 -38.96 14.66 4.55
C LEU A 22 -39.78 13.46 4.09
N ARG A 23 -39.70 12.37 4.85
CA ARG A 23 -40.55 11.19 4.67
C ARG A 23 -41.13 10.80 6.02
N LYS A 24 -42.46 10.70 6.09
CA LYS A 24 -43.20 10.26 7.28
C LYS A 24 -43.16 8.74 7.35
N ILE A 25 -42.72 8.26 8.50
CA ILE A 25 -42.73 6.85 8.88
C ILE A 25 -43.59 6.69 10.15
N PRO A 26 -44.29 5.56 10.35
CA PRO A 26 -44.31 4.36 9.53
C PRO A 26 -45.21 4.47 8.29
N CYS A 27 -44.87 3.73 7.24
CA CYS A 27 -45.72 3.63 6.05
C CYS A 27 -46.80 2.56 6.21
N PRO A 28 -48.00 2.76 5.63
CA PRO A 28 -49.07 1.75 5.67
C PRO A 28 -48.66 0.46 4.96
N LYS A 29 -48.98 -0.71 5.56
CA LYS A 29 -48.61 -2.01 4.99
C LYS A 29 -49.30 -2.24 3.64
N GLY A 30 -48.51 -2.53 2.60
CA GLY A 30 -49.01 -2.85 1.25
C GLY A 30 -49.55 -1.65 0.47
N GLN A 31 -49.29 -0.42 0.95
CA GLN A 31 -49.65 0.84 0.29
C GLN A 31 -48.41 1.72 0.17
N LEU A 32 -48.46 2.74 -0.69
CA LEU A 32 -47.42 3.75 -0.78
C LEU A 32 -47.40 4.60 0.50
N CYS A 33 -46.22 5.11 0.85
CA CYS A 33 -46.08 6.09 1.92
C CYS A 33 -46.87 7.37 1.57
N VAL A 34 -47.33 8.10 2.59
CA VAL A 34 -48.17 9.29 2.43
C VAL A 34 -47.50 10.38 1.59
N ASP A 35 -46.17 10.47 1.65
CA ASP A 35 -45.37 11.46 0.93
C ASP A 35 -44.84 10.93 -0.42
N GLU A 36 -45.30 9.76 -0.90
CA GLU A 36 -44.92 9.19 -2.19
C GLU A 36 -46.09 9.23 -3.18
N ASP A 37 -46.06 10.22 -4.08
CA ASP A 37 -47.12 10.46 -5.06
C ASP A 37 -47.01 9.57 -6.31
N THR A 38 -45.83 8.98 -6.56
CA THR A 38 -45.48 8.33 -7.83
C THR A 38 -45.05 6.89 -7.65
N ALA A 39 -46.00 5.95 -7.77
CA ALA A 39 -45.76 4.52 -7.66
C ALA A 39 -44.62 3.99 -8.54
N TRP A 40 -44.42 4.58 -9.72
CA TRP A 40 -43.40 4.16 -10.69
C TRP A 40 -41.96 4.45 -10.22
N ASN A 41 -41.77 5.42 -9.33
CA ASN A 41 -40.45 5.75 -8.80
C ASN A 41 -39.99 4.75 -7.73
N VAL A 42 -40.92 3.99 -7.15
CA VAL A 42 -40.64 3.02 -6.10
C VAL A 42 -40.07 1.74 -6.69
N ILE A 43 -38.92 1.32 -6.16
CA ILE A 43 -38.28 0.06 -6.55
C ILE A 43 -39.14 -1.12 -6.07
N SER A 44 -39.36 -2.09 -6.93
CA SER A 44 -40.12 -3.30 -6.60
C SER A 44 -39.57 -4.00 -5.36
N GLY A 45 -40.43 -4.36 -4.41
CA GLY A 45 -40.05 -5.00 -3.15
C GLY A 45 -39.68 -4.02 -2.02
N HIS A 46 -39.67 -2.71 -2.28
CA HIS A 46 -39.40 -1.68 -1.28
C HIS A 46 -40.65 -0.82 -1.03
N GLN A 47 -40.75 -0.20 0.17
CA GLN A 47 -41.94 0.55 0.58
C GLN A 47 -41.98 1.99 0.01
N PHE A 48 -40.82 2.62 -0.13
CA PHE A 48 -40.67 3.92 -0.79
C PHE A 48 -39.27 4.06 -1.39
N THR A 49 -39.07 5.07 -2.21
CA THR A 49 -37.76 5.39 -2.78
C THR A 49 -37.55 6.90 -2.71
N TYR A 50 -36.49 7.32 -2.02
CA TYR A 50 -36.11 8.72 -1.96
C TYR A 50 -35.02 9.00 -3.00
N VAL A 51 -35.34 9.79 -4.03
CA VAL A 51 -34.39 10.13 -5.09
C VAL A 51 -33.78 11.50 -4.81
N ILE A 52 -32.47 11.53 -4.59
CA ILE A 52 -31.72 12.78 -4.48
C ILE A 52 -31.58 13.40 -5.88
N GLN A 53 -32.12 14.60 -6.06
CA GLN A 53 -32.16 15.29 -7.35
C GLN A 53 -30.94 16.19 -7.61
N ASP A 54 -30.11 16.46 -6.59
CA ASP A 54 -28.89 17.26 -6.76
C ASP A 54 -27.77 16.43 -7.39
N LEU A 55 -27.73 16.43 -8.72
CA LEU A 55 -26.77 15.68 -9.54
C LEU A 55 -25.57 16.54 -9.99
N VAL A 56 -25.48 17.80 -9.56
CA VAL A 56 -24.45 18.74 -10.06
C VAL A 56 -23.10 18.46 -9.42
N GLN A 57 -23.09 18.15 -8.12
CA GLN A 57 -21.86 17.87 -7.38
C GLN A 57 -22.04 16.70 -6.40
N PRO A 58 -21.03 15.82 -6.28
CA PRO A 58 -21.05 14.77 -5.27
C PRO A 58 -21.09 15.38 -3.87
N SER A 59 -22.01 14.92 -3.03
CA SER A 59 -22.22 15.41 -1.67
C SER A 59 -22.50 14.24 -0.74
N PHE A 60 -22.09 14.34 0.53
CA PHE A 60 -22.47 13.39 1.55
C PHE A 60 -23.88 13.69 2.05
N TRP A 61 -24.74 12.68 2.04
CA TRP A 61 -26.11 12.77 2.51
C TRP A 61 -26.25 11.96 3.79
N TYR A 62 -26.83 12.57 4.81
CA TYR A 62 -27.07 11.96 6.10
C TYR A 62 -28.57 11.78 6.32
N ILE A 63 -28.96 10.60 6.77
CA ILE A 63 -30.33 10.28 7.13
C ILE A 63 -30.45 10.37 8.65
N SER A 64 -31.42 11.14 9.12
CA SER A 64 -31.75 11.25 10.55
C SER A 64 -33.21 10.88 10.77
N MET A 65 -33.46 9.91 11.63
CA MET A 65 -34.80 9.56 12.08
C MET A 65 -35.13 10.30 13.37
N VAL A 66 -36.22 11.07 13.35
CA VAL A 66 -36.65 11.89 14.48
C VAL A 66 -38.13 11.65 14.80
N ALA A 67 -38.45 11.50 16.08
CA ALA A 67 -39.82 11.36 16.57
C ALA A 67 -40.47 12.73 16.68
N CYS A 68 -40.93 13.29 15.57
CA CYS A 68 -41.57 14.60 15.49
C CYS A 68 -42.75 14.56 14.52
N TYR A 69 -43.76 15.37 14.78
CA TYR A 69 -44.86 15.61 13.86
C TYR A 69 -45.06 17.11 13.68
N ARG A 70 -45.62 17.51 12.53
CA ARG A 70 -45.99 18.89 12.27
C ARG A 70 -47.50 19.04 12.41
N ASN A 71 -47.94 20.02 13.18
CA ASN A 71 -49.35 20.37 13.26
C ASN A 71 -49.77 21.11 11.97
N GLU A 72 -50.81 20.64 11.30
CA GLU A 72 -51.28 21.20 10.03
C GLU A 72 -51.95 22.57 10.17
N GLU A 73 -52.45 22.92 11.36
CA GLU A 73 -53.14 24.19 11.61
C GLU A 73 -52.17 25.31 11.99
N THR A 74 -51.22 25.02 12.89
CA THR A 74 -50.24 26.00 13.38
C THR A 74 -48.94 26.02 12.56
N CYS A 75 -48.73 24.99 11.74
CA CYS A 75 -47.48 24.77 11.00
C CYS A 75 -46.24 24.74 11.91
N GLU A 76 -46.38 24.25 13.14
CA GLU A 76 -45.30 24.09 14.11
C GLU A 76 -44.93 22.62 14.30
N TRP A 77 -43.64 22.38 14.51
CA TRP A 77 -43.09 21.06 14.79
C TRP A 77 -43.18 20.76 16.28
N HIS A 78 -43.78 19.62 16.61
CA HIS A 78 -43.88 19.12 17.96
C HIS A 78 -43.16 17.78 18.08
N HIS A 79 -42.57 17.55 19.25
CA HIS A 79 -42.05 16.23 19.59
C HIS A 79 -43.20 15.24 19.69
N TYR A 80 -43.02 14.06 19.09
CA TYR A 80 -43.97 12.97 19.22
C TYR A 80 -43.68 12.25 20.54
N GLU A 81 -44.46 12.53 21.57
CA GLU A 81 -44.43 11.78 22.82
C GLU A 81 -45.41 10.60 22.71
N PRO A 82 -44.90 9.36 22.62
CA PRO A 82 -45.76 8.21 22.47
C PRO A 82 -46.42 7.85 23.81
N ASN A 83 -47.74 7.62 23.80
CA ASN A 83 -48.47 7.12 24.98
C ASN A 83 -48.12 5.66 25.31
N GLU A 84 -47.62 4.90 24.33
CA GLU A 84 -47.20 3.50 24.43
C GLU A 84 -45.86 3.30 23.71
N HIS A 85 -45.04 2.37 24.17
CA HIS A 85 -43.75 2.08 23.51
C HIS A 85 -43.99 1.59 22.08
N TYR A 86 -43.43 2.31 21.09
CA TYR A 86 -43.58 2.01 19.67
C TYR A 86 -42.21 1.74 19.05
N GLU A 87 -42.00 0.51 18.59
CA GLU A 87 -40.77 0.05 17.96
C GLU A 87 -40.95 0.00 16.43
N ILE A 88 -39.95 0.50 15.68
CA ILE A 88 -39.98 0.57 14.22
C ILE A 88 -38.84 -0.26 13.67
N ASP A 89 -39.17 -1.38 13.02
CA ASP A 89 -38.23 -2.14 12.21
C ASP A 89 -38.06 -1.45 10.85
N TYR A 90 -36.81 -1.14 10.48
CA TYR A 90 -36.50 -0.52 9.20
C TYR A 90 -35.34 -1.25 8.50
N ASP A 91 -35.38 -1.23 7.17
CA ASP A 91 -34.30 -1.67 6.30
C ASP A 91 -34.11 -0.61 5.22
N MET A 92 -32.89 -0.06 5.12
CA MET A 92 -32.56 1.04 4.21
C MET A 92 -31.50 0.58 3.23
N TRP A 93 -31.84 0.60 1.94
CA TRP A 93 -30.91 0.32 0.87
C TRP A 93 -30.48 1.62 0.19
N LEU A 94 -29.22 2.01 0.40
CA LEU A 94 -28.63 3.21 -0.16
C LEU A 94 -27.76 2.86 -1.38
N VAL A 95 -28.02 3.52 -2.51
CA VAL A 95 -27.32 3.27 -3.78
C VAL A 95 -27.00 4.57 -4.50
N ASN A 96 -25.87 4.58 -5.22
CA ASN A 96 -25.43 5.69 -6.06
C ASN A 96 -25.76 5.41 -7.53
N GLY A 97 -26.98 5.77 -7.91
CA GLY A 97 -27.52 5.55 -9.25
C GLY A 97 -28.92 4.96 -9.19
N ASN A 98 -29.53 4.74 -10.36
CA ASN A 98 -30.86 4.16 -10.45
C ASN A 98 -30.79 2.65 -10.74
N PRO A 99 -31.28 1.78 -9.84
CA PRO A 99 -31.30 0.33 -10.04
C PRO A 99 -32.12 -0.13 -11.25
N ASN A 100 -33.16 0.61 -11.66
CA ASN A 100 -34.01 0.22 -12.79
C ASN A 100 -33.34 0.44 -14.14
N THR A 101 -32.39 1.39 -14.26
CA THR A 101 -31.58 1.63 -15.46
C THR A 101 -30.18 0.97 -15.38
N SER A 102 -30.02 -0.02 -14.50
CA SER A 102 -28.75 -0.66 -14.11
C SER A 102 -28.02 -1.46 -15.21
N SER A 103 -28.54 -1.55 -16.43
CA SER A 103 -27.86 -2.27 -17.52
C SER A 103 -26.47 -1.73 -17.86
N TYR A 104 -26.16 -0.47 -17.50
CA TYR A 104 -24.84 0.14 -17.72
C TYR A 104 -23.94 0.22 -16.46
N ASN A 105 -24.49 0.10 -15.24
CA ASN A 105 -23.78 0.42 -13.99
C ASN A 105 -23.92 -0.63 -12.87
N THR A 106 -24.20 -1.89 -13.20
CA THR A 106 -24.48 -2.94 -12.19
C THR A 106 -23.35 -3.14 -11.17
N LEU A 107 -22.09 -2.86 -11.55
CA LEU A 107 -20.91 -3.05 -10.70
C LEU A 107 -20.48 -1.78 -9.94
N THR A 108 -21.16 -0.65 -10.12
CA THR A 108 -20.73 0.65 -9.59
C THR A 108 -21.72 1.27 -8.62
N TYR A 109 -23.02 0.99 -8.77
CA TYR A 109 -24.05 1.70 -7.99
C TYR A 109 -24.05 1.38 -6.49
N GLN A 110 -23.54 0.21 -6.08
CA GLN A 110 -23.41 -0.14 -4.66
C GLN A 110 -22.28 0.64 -3.97
N PHE A 111 -21.34 1.20 -4.74
CA PHE A 111 -20.23 1.96 -4.18
C PHE A 111 -20.60 3.42 -3.96
N SER A 112 -20.20 3.94 -2.81
CA SER A 112 -20.16 5.38 -2.54
C SER A 112 -19.24 6.09 -3.52
N PHE A 113 -19.48 7.38 -3.76
CA PHE A 113 -18.70 8.15 -4.74
C PHE A 113 -17.19 8.05 -4.48
N ASP A 114 -16.77 8.12 -3.22
CA ASP A 114 -15.38 7.97 -2.77
C ASP A 114 -14.80 6.56 -2.98
N ARG A 115 -15.64 5.52 -3.10
CA ARG A 115 -15.23 4.12 -3.35
C ARG A 115 -15.41 3.66 -4.79
N GLN A 116 -16.04 4.45 -5.66
CA GLN A 116 -16.15 4.10 -7.08
C GLN A 116 -14.77 3.92 -7.73
N ASN A 117 -14.68 2.97 -8.66
CA ASN A 117 -13.46 2.54 -9.38
C ASN A 117 -12.40 1.83 -8.51
N THR A 118 -12.67 1.61 -7.22
CA THR A 118 -11.78 0.79 -6.37
C THR A 118 -11.74 -0.66 -6.85
N LEU A 119 -12.87 -1.23 -7.29
CA LEU A 119 -12.90 -2.57 -7.88
C LEU A 119 -11.97 -2.71 -9.09
N GLU A 120 -11.98 -1.71 -9.98
CA GLU A 120 -11.13 -1.67 -11.18
C GLU A 120 -9.65 -1.61 -10.81
N LEU A 121 -9.29 -0.77 -9.82
CA LEU A 121 -7.94 -0.69 -9.27
C LEU A 121 -7.46 -2.06 -8.74
N HIS A 122 -8.24 -2.71 -7.87
CA HIS A 122 -7.88 -4.02 -7.33
C HIS A 122 -7.75 -5.08 -8.42
N LEU A 123 -8.61 -5.05 -9.44
CA LEU A 123 -8.55 -5.97 -10.57
C LEU A 123 -7.29 -5.76 -11.41
N LEU A 124 -6.92 -4.52 -11.71
CA LEU A 124 -5.69 -4.18 -12.44
C LEU A 124 -4.44 -4.67 -11.70
N LEU A 125 -4.38 -4.39 -10.39
CA LEU A 125 -3.27 -4.84 -9.54
C LEU A 125 -3.22 -6.37 -9.47
N TRP A 126 -4.36 -7.03 -9.27
CA TRP A 126 -4.44 -8.48 -9.26
C TRP A 126 -3.90 -9.09 -10.56
N LEU A 127 -4.22 -8.51 -11.72
CA LEU A 127 -3.64 -8.94 -13.01
C LEU A 127 -2.11 -8.78 -13.05
N CYS A 128 -1.56 -7.69 -12.49
CA CYS A 128 -0.11 -7.53 -12.36
C CYS A 128 0.52 -8.62 -11.48
N TYR A 129 -0.07 -8.91 -10.30
CA TYR A 129 0.44 -9.94 -9.41
C TYR A 129 0.30 -11.36 -9.99
N MET A 130 -0.74 -11.62 -10.80
CA MET A 130 -0.91 -12.89 -11.52
C MET A 130 0.24 -13.19 -12.49
N ILE A 131 0.93 -12.16 -12.99
CA ILE A 131 2.14 -12.31 -13.81
C ILE A 131 3.38 -12.37 -12.92
N LEU A 132 3.47 -11.50 -11.91
CA LEU A 132 4.65 -11.35 -11.07
C LEU A 132 4.93 -12.57 -10.18
N VAL A 133 3.89 -13.17 -9.58
CA VAL A 133 4.02 -14.31 -8.66
C VAL A 133 4.62 -15.54 -9.35
N PRO A 134 4.12 -16.00 -10.51
CA PRO A 134 4.74 -17.13 -11.23
C PRO A 134 6.19 -16.87 -11.63
N LEU A 135 6.50 -15.66 -12.11
CA LEU A 135 7.87 -15.25 -12.46
C LEU A 135 8.80 -15.36 -11.24
N GLN A 136 8.34 -14.88 -10.08
CA GLN A 136 9.12 -14.93 -8.86
C GLN A 136 9.26 -16.36 -8.31
N CYS A 137 8.21 -17.18 -8.42
CA CYS A 137 8.27 -18.60 -8.05
C CYS A 137 9.28 -19.37 -8.92
N TYR A 138 9.41 -19.00 -10.19
CA TYR A 138 10.44 -19.54 -11.07
C TYR A 138 11.85 -19.12 -10.63
N ALA A 139 12.07 -17.82 -10.37
CA ALA A 139 13.36 -17.29 -9.93
C ALA A 139 13.89 -17.98 -8.66
N VAL A 140 13.03 -18.17 -7.66
CA VAL A 140 13.41 -18.78 -6.37
C VAL A 140 13.83 -20.24 -6.49
N ARG A 141 13.16 -20.99 -7.37
CA ARG A 141 13.51 -22.40 -7.61
C ARG A 141 14.92 -22.56 -8.17
N ILE A 142 15.38 -21.58 -8.95
CA ILE A 142 16.71 -21.57 -9.56
C ILE A 142 17.78 -21.15 -8.53
N GLN A 143 17.63 -19.98 -7.91
CA GLN A 143 18.68 -19.40 -7.06
C GLN A 143 18.82 -20.08 -5.69
N ARG A 144 17.71 -20.62 -5.13
CA ARG A 144 17.62 -21.18 -3.76
C ARG A 144 18.23 -20.29 -2.65
N HIS A 145 18.18 -18.97 -2.82
CA HIS A 145 18.80 -18.00 -1.90
C HIS A 145 17.83 -17.54 -0.80
N PRO A 146 18.26 -17.34 0.46
CA PRO A 146 17.37 -16.95 1.55
C PRO A 146 16.67 -15.60 1.33
N VAL A 147 17.34 -14.62 0.71
CA VAL A 147 16.75 -13.31 0.37
C VAL A 147 15.58 -13.46 -0.59
N THR A 148 15.74 -14.27 -1.64
CA THR A 148 14.69 -14.43 -2.66
C THR A 148 13.53 -15.25 -2.12
N ARG A 149 13.78 -16.18 -1.18
CA ARG A 149 12.71 -16.85 -0.42
C ARG A 149 11.91 -15.87 0.45
N LEU A 150 12.58 -14.97 1.17
CA LEU A 150 11.90 -13.97 2.00
C LEU A 150 11.06 -13.01 1.15
N PHE A 151 11.62 -12.50 0.05
CA PHE A 151 10.89 -11.66 -0.91
C PHE A 151 9.67 -12.36 -1.51
N THR A 152 9.79 -13.66 -1.81
CA THR A 152 8.68 -14.44 -2.36
C THR A 152 7.60 -14.70 -1.33
N ALA A 153 7.98 -14.88 -0.07
CA ALA A 153 7.01 -15.00 1.02
C ALA A 153 6.20 -13.70 1.17
N SER A 154 6.82 -12.52 1.15
CA SER A 154 6.08 -11.26 1.22
C SER A 154 5.17 -11.07 0.01
N LEU A 155 5.67 -11.32 -1.20
CA LEU A 155 4.89 -11.23 -2.44
C LEU A 155 3.69 -12.20 -2.47
N LEU A 156 3.84 -13.43 -1.97
CA LEU A 156 2.75 -14.41 -1.91
C LEU A 156 1.68 -13.99 -0.89
N ILE A 157 2.09 -13.47 0.26
CA ILE A 157 1.16 -12.94 1.27
C ILE A 157 0.36 -11.77 0.67
N ASP A 158 1.03 -10.86 -0.04
CA ASP A 158 0.40 -9.74 -0.76
C ASP A 158 -0.64 -10.22 -1.78
N PHE A 159 -0.27 -11.23 -2.56
CA PHE A 159 -1.16 -11.81 -3.57
C PHE A 159 -2.41 -12.45 -2.93
N ILE A 160 -2.26 -13.12 -1.80
CA ILE A 160 -3.40 -13.68 -1.06
C ILE A 160 -4.27 -12.55 -0.50
N ALA A 161 -3.65 -11.50 0.05
CA ALA A 161 -4.35 -10.32 0.56
C ALA A 161 -5.24 -9.69 -0.52
N ILE A 162 -4.68 -9.39 -1.69
CA ILE A 162 -5.43 -8.77 -2.78
C ILE A 162 -6.51 -9.69 -3.34
N CYS A 163 -6.32 -11.02 -3.34
CA CYS A 163 -7.38 -11.97 -3.70
C CYS A 163 -8.58 -11.86 -2.74
N PHE A 164 -8.34 -11.75 -1.43
CA PHE A 164 -9.41 -11.60 -0.44
C PHE A 164 -10.14 -10.27 -0.57
N ILE A 165 -9.39 -9.18 -0.76
CA ILE A 165 -9.95 -7.83 -0.98
C ILE A 165 -10.76 -7.77 -2.28
N LEU A 166 -10.28 -8.42 -3.35
CA LEU A 166 -10.99 -8.48 -4.63
C LEU A 166 -12.29 -9.29 -4.53
N VAL A 167 -12.29 -10.44 -3.84
CA VAL A 167 -13.51 -11.23 -3.62
C VAL A 167 -14.53 -10.46 -2.78
N HIS A 168 -14.08 -9.76 -1.73
CA HIS A 168 -14.93 -8.85 -0.97
C HIS A 168 -15.54 -7.77 -1.86
N SER A 169 -14.70 -7.05 -2.62
CA SER A 169 -15.11 -5.94 -3.48
C SER A 169 -16.07 -6.39 -4.59
N LEU A 170 -15.83 -7.55 -5.20
CA LEU A 170 -16.72 -8.13 -6.21
C LEU A 170 -18.06 -8.51 -5.59
N LYS A 171 -18.07 -9.15 -4.41
CA LYS A 171 -19.33 -9.46 -3.73
C LYS A 171 -20.09 -8.19 -3.36
N PHE A 172 -19.40 -7.21 -2.79
CA PHE A 172 -19.95 -5.90 -2.41
C PHE A 172 -20.58 -5.18 -3.62
N SER A 173 -19.97 -5.27 -4.80
CA SER A 173 -20.53 -4.70 -6.02
C SER A 173 -21.89 -5.29 -6.42
N LEU A 174 -22.19 -6.52 -5.99
CA LEU A 174 -23.42 -7.23 -6.34
C LEU A 174 -24.52 -7.05 -5.28
N ASP A 175 -24.18 -7.01 -3.99
CA ASP A 175 -25.14 -7.01 -2.88
C ASP A 175 -25.09 -5.80 -1.94
N GLY A 176 -24.05 -4.96 -2.02
CA GLY A 176 -23.83 -3.83 -1.12
C GLY A 176 -23.32 -4.19 0.28
N ILE A 177 -23.04 -5.46 0.57
CA ILE A 177 -22.60 -5.95 1.90
C ILE A 177 -21.20 -6.57 1.82
N GLY A 178 -20.94 -7.39 0.80
CA GLY A 178 -19.68 -8.09 0.65
C GLY A 178 -19.39 -9.11 1.76
N PHE A 179 -18.11 -9.41 1.98
CA PHE A 179 -17.63 -10.25 3.09
C PHE A 179 -16.74 -9.44 4.04
N PRO A 180 -17.27 -8.78 5.08
CA PRO A 180 -16.49 -7.86 5.93
C PRO A 180 -15.29 -8.53 6.62
N LYS A 181 -15.49 -9.75 7.14
CA LYS A 181 -14.41 -10.53 7.78
C LYS A 181 -13.29 -10.89 6.80
N LEU A 182 -13.65 -11.16 5.53
CA LEU A 182 -12.66 -11.50 4.51
C LEU A 182 -11.83 -10.26 4.13
N ASN A 183 -12.45 -9.08 4.07
CA ASN A 183 -11.74 -7.82 3.87
C ASN A 183 -10.75 -7.56 5.01
N MET A 184 -11.18 -7.72 6.25
CA MET A 184 -10.33 -7.53 7.43
C MET A 184 -9.09 -8.44 7.41
N VAL A 185 -9.27 -9.72 7.04
CA VAL A 185 -8.12 -10.64 6.89
C VAL A 185 -7.22 -10.20 5.74
N GLY A 186 -7.81 -9.74 4.62
CA GLY A 186 -7.07 -9.15 3.50
C GLY A 186 -6.19 -7.98 3.94
N ASP A 187 -6.76 -6.99 4.62
CA ASP A 187 -6.05 -5.80 5.10
C ASP A 187 -4.90 -6.18 6.06
N ILE A 188 -5.12 -7.13 6.97
CA ILE A 188 -4.07 -7.60 7.90
C ILE A 188 -2.93 -8.30 7.15
N LEU A 189 -3.26 -9.13 6.14
CA LEU A 189 -2.24 -9.79 5.32
C LEU A 189 -1.46 -8.79 4.47
N ASP A 190 -2.11 -7.77 3.93
CA ASP A 190 -1.48 -6.67 3.20
C ASP A 190 -0.52 -5.86 4.10
N ILE A 191 -0.92 -5.53 5.34
CA ILE A 191 -0.02 -4.93 6.34
C ILE A 191 1.18 -5.85 6.63
N LEU A 192 0.94 -7.16 6.81
CA LEU A 192 2.00 -8.13 7.05
C LEU A 192 2.97 -8.22 5.86
N SER A 193 2.47 -8.23 4.63
CA SER A 193 3.28 -8.19 3.40
C SER A 193 4.18 -6.96 3.36
N ARG A 194 3.64 -5.76 3.57
CA ARG A 194 4.39 -4.49 3.54
C ARG A 194 5.45 -4.41 4.65
N THR A 195 5.16 -4.94 5.84
CA THR A 195 6.14 -5.00 6.92
C THR A 195 7.24 -6.03 6.63
N LEU A 196 6.93 -7.18 6.03
CA LEU A 196 7.95 -8.14 5.58
C LEU A 196 8.82 -7.58 4.46
N PHE A 197 8.25 -6.81 3.54
CA PHE A 197 9.01 -6.09 2.52
C PHE A 197 9.96 -5.07 3.15
N MET A 198 9.51 -4.31 4.15
CA MET A 198 10.37 -3.42 4.94
C MET A 198 11.55 -4.16 5.59
N LEU A 199 11.29 -5.33 6.18
CA LEU A 199 12.33 -6.19 6.75
C LEU A 199 13.36 -6.59 5.71
N LEU A 200 12.91 -7.01 4.52
CA LEU A 200 13.79 -7.36 3.40
C LEU A 200 14.70 -6.17 3.02
N LEU A 201 14.16 -4.96 2.92
CA LEU A 201 14.95 -3.76 2.61
C LEU A 201 16.03 -3.50 3.66
N LEU A 202 15.70 -3.60 4.94
CA LEU A 202 16.67 -3.41 6.03
C LEU A 202 17.76 -4.47 6.05
N LEU A 203 17.40 -5.74 5.81
CA LEU A 203 18.36 -6.83 5.74
C LEU A 203 19.33 -6.64 4.56
N LEU A 204 18.82 -6.25 3.40
CA LEU A 204 19.65 -5.94 2.22
C LEU A 204 20.55 -4.72 2.45
N ALA A 205 20.04 -3.66 3.10
CA ALA A 205 20.84 -2.47 3.42
C ALA A 205 22.01 -2.77 4.36
N LYS A 206 21.84 -3.68 5.32
CA LYS A 206 22.92 -4.18 6.18
C LYS A 206 23.84 -5.19 5.48
N GLY A 207 23.57 -5.52 4.22
CA GLY A 207 24.38 -6.43 3.41
C GLY A 207 24.13 -7.91 3.67
N TRP A 208 23.02 -8.27 4.34
CA TRP A 208 22.70 -9.68 4.62
C TRP A 208 22.57 -10.48 3.33
N ALA A 209 23.35 -11.55 3.26
CA ALA A 209 23.44 -12.48 2.14
C ALA A 209 23.88 -11.84 0.80
N VAL A 210 24.37 -10.58 0.82
CA VAL A 210 25.04 -9.91 -0.31
C VAL A 210 26.53 -9.73 -0.02
N THR A 211 26.84 -9.13 1.13
CA THR A 211 28.20 -8.80 1.57
C THR A 211 28.60 -9.57 2.82
N ARG A 212 27.63 -10.01 3.64
CA ARG A 212 27.88 -10.75 4.88
C ARG A 212 26.93 -11.94 5.04
N LEU A 213 27.45 -13.10 5.44
CA LEU A 213 26.65 -14.28 5.82
C LEU A 213 26.03 -14.12 7.22
N GLU A 214 26.74 -13.44 8.13
CA GLU A 214 26.29 -13.18 9.49
C GLU A 214 25.89 -11.71 9.68
N LEU A 215 24.67 -11.52 10.18
CA LEU A 215 24.15 -10.20 10.50
C LEU A 215 24.56 -9.80 11.93
N THR A 216 25.23 -8.67 12.07
CA THR A 216 25.49 -8.07 13.39
C THR A 216 24.18 -7.52 13.96
N TRP A 217 23.89 -7.81 15.23
CA TRP A 217 22.68 -7.37 15.93
C TRP A 217 21.35 -7.82 15.29
N LYS A 218 21.25 -9.08 14.82
CA LYS A 218 19.99 -9.77 14.43
C LYS A 218 18.76 -9.41 15.29
N PRO A 219 18.81 -9.56 16.63
CA PRO A 219 17.62 -9.32 17.44
C PRO A 219 17.12 -7.87 17.33
N LEU A 220 17.99 -6.89 17.08
CA LEU A 220 17.60 -5.49 16.95
C LEU A 220 16.76 -5.27 15.68
N VAL A 221 17.20 -5.78 14.52
CA VAL A 221 16.46 -5.61 13.25
C VAL A 221 15.07 -6.26 13.34
N PHE A 222 15.00 -7.49 13.87
CA PHE A 222 13.73 -8.17 14.07
C PHE A 222 12.85 -7.49 15.12
N ALA A 223 13.43 -6.94 16.20
CA ALA A 223 12.68 -6.19 17.21
C ALA A 223 12.08 -4.90 16.64
N ILE A 224 12.83 -4.14 15.84
CA ILE A 224 12.31 -2.93 15.18
C ILE A 224 11.23 -3.28 14.17
N TRP A 225 11.43 -4.32 13.35
CA TRP A 225 10.42 -4.80 12.42
C TRP A 225 9.14 -5.23 13.14
N LEU A 226 9.26 -6.02 14.21
CA LEU A 226 8.11 -6.49 14.99
C LEU A 226 7.38 -5.31 15.65
N CYS A 227 8.12 -4.36 16.24
CA CYS A 227 7.55 -3.13 16.81
C CYS A 227 6.79 -2.34 15.75
N TYR A 228 7.38 -2.14 14.57
CA TYR A 228 6.74 -1.47 13.45
C TYR A 228 5.46 -2.20 13.03
N GLY A 229 5.49 -3.53 12.88
CA GLY A 229 4.29 -4.32 12.55
C GLY A 229 3.19 -4.25 13.62
N ILE A 230 3.55 -4.28 14.90
CA ILE A 230 2.59 -4.13 16.01
C ILE A 230 1.94 -2.76 15.98
N VAL A 231 2.70 -1.68 15.78
CA VAL A 231 2.16 -0.32 15.69
C VAL A 231 1.15 -0.21 14.54
N HIS A 232 1.47 -0.78 13.37
CA HIS A 232 0.56 -0.83 12.23
C HIS A 232 -0.74 -1.58 12.53
N ILE A 233 -0.66 -2.76 13.16
CA ILE A 233 -1.87 -3.53 13.51
C ILE A 233 -2.70 -2.81 14.58
N LEU A 234 -2.08 -2.24 15.61
CA LEU A 234 -2.79 -1.49 16.64
C LEU A 234 -3.52 -0.28 16.05
N LEU A 235 -2.89 0.40 15.11
CA LEU A 235 -3.50 1.55 14.44
C LEU A 235 -4.64 1.12 13.53
N TYR A 236 -4.51 0.01 12.79
CA TYR A 236 -5.61 -0.56 12.02
C TYR A 236 -6.81 -0.88 12.92
N VAL A 237 -6.58 -1.50 14.08
CA VAL A 237 -7.65 -1.79 15.07
C VAL A 237 -8.23 -0.50 15.64
N TRP A 238 -7.41 0.49 15.95
CA TRP A 238 -7.86 1.81 16.43
C TRP A 238 -8.76 2.48 15.39
N ASN A 239 -8.36 2.50 14.12
CA ASN A 239 -9.15 3.05 13.03
C ASN A 239 -10.49 2.32 12.85
N LEU A 240 -10.54 1.01 13.10
CA LEU A 240 -11.80 0.25 13.04
C LEU A 240 -12.74 0.49 14.23
N THR A 241 -12.23 0.99 15.37
CA THR A 241 -12.99 1.06 16.63
C THR A 241 -13.34 2.48 17.07
N GLU A 242 -12.48 3.45 16.79
CA GLU A 242 -12.59 4.82 17.31
C GLU A 242 -12.95 5.85 16.22
N VAL A 243 -12.71 5.56 14.95
CA VAL A 243 -13.07 6.48 13.85
C VAL A 243 -14.50 6.19 13.43
N ASP A 244 -15.41 7.06 13.85
CA ASP A 244 -16.81 7.02 13.42
C ASP A 244 -16.90 7.30 11.91
N VAL A 245 -17.73 6.51 11.20
CA VAL A 245 -17.97 6.65 9.75
C VAL A 245 -18.50 8.05 9.38
N ILE A 246 -19.05 8.78 10.36
CA ILE A 246 -19.62 10.13 10.20
C ILE A 246 -18.51 11.20 10.28
N GLU A 247 -17.43 10.94 11.00
CA GLU A 247 -16.29 11.84 11.08
C GLU A 247 -15.39 11.60 9.86
N ASP A 248 -15.42 12.54 8.93
CA ASP A 248 -14.63 12.55 7.70
C ASP A 248 -13.14 12.84 7.96
N ILE A 249 -12.53 12.06 8.84
CA ILE A 249 -11.14 12.19 9.28
C ILE A 249 -10.36 11.01 8.70
N ASP A 250 -9.34 11.29 7.89
CA ASP A 250 -8.46 10.21 7.42
C ASP A 250 -7.52 9.74 8.53
N GLU A 251 -7.02 8.51 8.35
CA GLU A 251 -5.87 7.97 9.08
C GLU A 251 -4.73 8.99 9.23
N TYR A 252 -4.31 9.69 8.16
CA TYR A 252 -3.16 10.62 8.21
C TYR A 252 -3.48 12.01 8.76
N GLN A 253 -4.74 12.31 9.07
CA GLN A 253 -5.14 13.51 9.81
C GLN A 253 -5.10 13.28 11.32
N THR A 254 -5.05 12.03 11.75
CA THR A 254 -5.03 11.64 13.15
C THR A 254 -3.61 11.56 13.70
N TRP A 255 -3.45 11.75 15.02
CA TRP A 255 -2.15 11.63 15.68
C TRP A 255 -1.48 10.25 15.47
N PRO A 256 -2.21 9.10 15.43
CA PRO A 256 -1.62 7.81 15.14
C PRO A 256 -1.06 7.74 13.70
N GLY A 257 -1.73 8.33 12.71
CA GLY A 257 -1.20 8.38 11.34
C GLY A 257 0.15 9.11 11.24
N TRP A 258 0.29 10.23 11.95
CA TRP A 258 1.57 10.95 12.05
C TRP A 258 2.66 10.11 12.74
N LEU A 259 2.30 9.29 13.73
CA LEU A 259 3.23 8.36 14.37
C LEU A 259 3.81 7.36 13.36
N ILE A 260 3.00 6.78 12.47
CA ILE A 260 3.49 5.89 11.39
C ILE A 260 4.47 6.63 10.48
N ILE A 261 4.14 7.85 10.07
CA ILE A 261 4.98 8.65 9.16
C ILE A 261 6.34 8.94 9.80
N VAL A 262 6.35 9.36 11.07
CA VAL A 262 7.59 9.60 11.83
C VAL A 262 8.39 8.32 11.93
N PHE A 263 7.75 7.19 12.30
CA PHE A 263 8.46 5.93 12.46
C PHE A 263 9.05 5.44 11.13
N ARG A 264 8.31 5.54 10.02
CA ARG A 264 8.80 5.23 8.67
C ARG A 264 9.96 6.13 8.25
N THR A 265 9.93 7.41 8.62
CA THR A 265 11.02 8.36 8.34
C THR A 265 12.27 8.02 9.15
N LEU A 266 12.14 7.63 10.41
CA LEU A 266 13.27 7.16 11.23
C LEU A 266 13.90 5.89 10.66
N ILE A 267 13.08 4.93 10.24
CA ILE A 267 13.56 3.70 9.57
C ILE A 267 14.26 4.04 8.26
N MET A 268 13.75 5.00 7.48
CA MET A 268 14.39 5.47 6.25
C MET A 268 15.77 6.08 6.52
N ILE A 269 15.92 6.93 7.54
CA ILE A 269 17.21 7.53 7.92
C ILE A 269 18.20 6.43 8.33
N TRP A 270 17.74 5.46 9.12
CA TRP A 270 18.56 4.32 9.53
C TRP A 270 18.94 3.43 8.33
N PHE A 271 18.02 3.16 7.42
CA PHE A 271 18.27 2.46 6.17
C PHE A 271 19.38 3.13 5.36
N ILE A 272 19.33 4.46 5.17
CA ILE A 272 20.37 5.22 4.46
C ILE A 272 21.72 5.09 5.17
N TYR A 273 21.73 5.18 6.50
CA TYR A 273 22.94 5.06 7.30
C TYR A 273 23.61 3.68 7.13
N GLU A 274 22.84 2.60 7.29
CA GLU A 274 23.33 1.23 7.12
C GLU A 274 23.78 0.94 5.69
N LEU A 275 23.01 1.41 4.70
CA LEU A 275 23.36 1.27 3.30
C LEU A 275 24.67 2.01 2.98
N ARG A 276 24.86 3.24 3.50
CA ARG A 276 26.10 4.00 3.31
C ARG A 276 27.29 3.24 3.88
N ILE A 277 27.15 2.66 5.07
CA ILE A 277 28.16 1.82 5.69
C ILE A 277 28.49 0.65 4.76
N THR A 278 27.49 -0.11 4.32
CA THR A 278 27.68 -1.25 3.41
C THR A 278 28.38 -0.84 2.11
N MET A 279 28.01 0.29 1.50
CA MET A 279 28.66 0.81 0.29
C MET A 279 30.10 1.28 0.51
N LEU A 280 30.46 1.76 1.72
CA LEU A 280 31.83 2.16 2.04
C LEU A 280 32.78 0.98 2.22
N TYR A 281 32.27 -0.18 2.67
CA TYR A 281 33.06 -1.40 2.82
C TYR A 281 33.17 -2.22 1.52
N GLU A 282 32.24 -2.03 0.58
CA GLU A 282 32.20 -2.79 -0.67
C GLU A 282 33.09 -2.15 -1.74
N HIS A 283 34.14 -2.86 -2.15
CA HIS A 283 35.10 -2.40 -3.17
C HIS A 283 34.73 -2.85 -4.59
N ASN A 284 33.82 -3.81 -4.74
CA ASN A 284 33.40 -4.32 -6.04
C ASN A 284 32.42 -3.35 -6.73
N THR A 285 32.84 -2.78 -7.86
CA THR A 285 32.04 -1.81 -8.64
C THR A 285 30.71 -2.37 -9.13
N GLN A 286 30.60 -3.68 -9.40
CA GLN A 286 29.35 -4.30 -9.82
C GLN A 286 28.33 -4.39 -8.68
N LYS A 287 28.78 -4.81 -7.49
CA LYS A 287 27.93 -4.84 -6.28
C LYS A 287 27.54 -3.44 -5.84
N LEU A 288 28.44 -2.47 -5.94
CA LEU A 288 28.15 -1.07 -5.65
C LEU A 288 27.08 -0.51 -6.59
N ASN A 289 27.18 -0.78 -7.89
CA ASN A 289 26.16 -0.38 -8.86
C ASN A 289 24.80 -1.01 -8.54
N PHE A 290 24.76 -2.30 -8.17
CA PHE A 290 23.53 -2.95 -7.70
C PHE A 290 22.94 -2.24 -6.47
N LEU A 291 23.77 -2.00 -5.44
CA LEU A 291 23.37 -1.32 -4.21
C LEU A 291 22.84 0.09 -4.48
N LEU A 292 23.42 0.82 -5.42
CA LEU A 292 22.96 2.16 -5.81
C LEU A 292 21.55 2.13 -6.43
N HIS A 293 21.29 1.19 -7.34
CA HIS A 293 19.96 1.05 -7.96
C HIS A 293 18.92 0.57 -6.93
N PHE A 294 19.31 -0.36 -6.07
CA PHE A 294 18.51 -0.81 -4.93
C PHE A 294 18.17 0.36 -3.99
N ALA A 295 19.16 1.19 -3.67
CA ALA A 295 18.99 2.36 -2.83
C ALA A 295 18.00 3.36 -3.44
N ALA A 296 18.20 3.71 -4.71
CA ALA A 296 17.34 4.64 -5.42
C ALA A 296 15.88 4.17 -5.42
N SER A 297 15.64 2.90 -5.78
CA SER A 297 14.28 2.35 -5.79
C SER A 297 13.66 2.29 -4.39
N SER A 298 14.43 1.87 -3.39
CA SER A 298 13.92 1.73 -2.02
C SER A 298 13.59 3.09 -1.41
N LEU A 299 14.39 4.12 -1.71
CA LEU A 299 14.14 5.48 -1.24
C LEU A 299 12.84 6.07 -1.79
N VAL A 300 12.52 5.82 -3.06
CA VAL A 300 11.21 6.19 -3.63
C VAL A 300 10.08 5.52 -2.84
N TRP A 301 10.24 4.24 -2.50
CA TRP A 301 9.25 3.52 -1.70
C TRP A 301 9.17 4.03 -0.25
N PHE A 302 10.25 4.48 0.37
CA PHE A 302 10.19 5.08 1.70
C PHE A 302 9.47 6.44 1.70
N ILE A 303 9.81 7.30 0.74
CA ILE A 303 9.41 8.71 0.73
C ILE A 303 7.98 8.95 0.21
N TYR A 304 7.40 8.03 -0.57
CA TYR A 304 6.06 8.26 -1.11
C TYR A 304 5.03 8.48 0.00
N LEU A 305 5.12 7.76 1.13
CA LEU A 305 4.09 7.83 2.17
C LEU A 305 4.07 9.20 2.88
N PRO A 306 5.20 9.76 3.37
CA PRO A 306 5.23 11.12 3.89
C PRO A 306 4.72 12.18 2.89
N ILE A 307 5.11 12.07 1.61
CA ILE A 307 4.66 13.01 0.57
C ILE A 307 3.15 12.87 0.35
N LEU A 308 2.65 11.63 0.27
CA LEU A 308 1.25 11.30 0.08
C LEU A 308 0.38 11.86 1.21
N ALA A 309 0.83 11.72 2.45
CA ALA A 309 0.13 12.27 3.61
C ALA A 309 0.00 13.80 3.52
N LEU A 310 1.07 14.52 3.15
CA LEU A 310 1.02 15.97 2.95
C LEU A 310 0.07 16.39 1.82
N ILE A 311 0.05 15.63 0.73
CA ILE A 311 -0.88 15.87 -0.38
C ILE A 311 -2.33 15.64 0.07
N ALA A 312 -2.58 14.55 0.82
CA ALA A 312 -3.92 14.20 1.29
C ALA A 312 -4.57 15.29 2.17
N LEU A 313 -3.78 16.07 2.91
CA LEU A 313 -4.27 17.21 3.70
C LEU A 313 -4.92 18.32 2.86
N HIS A 314 -4.60 18.40 1.57
CA HIS A 314 -5.12 19.41 0.65
C HIS A 314 -6.20 18.88 -0.28
N VAL A 315 -6.52 17.58 -0.21
CA VAL A 315 -7.49 16.92 -1.07
C VAL A 315 -8.82 16.83 -0.33
N SER A 316 -9.92 17.16 -1.01
CA SER A 316 -11.26 16.98 -0.45
C SER A 316 -11.55 15.50 -0.19
N ALA A 317 -12.24 15.19 0.89
CA ALA A 317 -12.61 13.83 1.28
C ALA A 317 -13.17 12.92 0.19
N LEU A 318 -14.00 13.49 -0.71
CA LEU A 318 -14.60 12.79 -1.85
C LEU A 318 -13.58 12.07 -2.75
N TRP A 319 -12.35 12.59 -2.84
CA TRP A 319 -11.28 12.07 -3.70
C TRP A 319 -10.12 11.47 -2.92
N ARG A 320 -10.06 11.76 -1.62
CA ARG A 320 -8.94 11.49 -0.74
C ARG A 320 -8.70 10.00 -0.56
N LEU A 321 -9.76 9.24 -0.28
CA LEU A 321 -9.70 7.78 -0.15
C LEU A 321 -9.14 7.13 -1.43
N LYS A 322 -9.64 7.52 -2.60
CA LYS A 322 -9.16 7.00 -3.89
C LYS A 322 -7.69 7.31 -4.13
N LEU A 323 -7.27 8.53 -3.79
CA LEU A 323 -5.89 8.97 -3.94
C LEU A 323 -4.96 8.17 -3.02
N LEU A 324 -5.33 8.00 -1.75
CA LEU A 324 -4.57 7.22 -0.78
C LEU A 324 -4.46 5.75 -1.19
N LEU A 325 -5.58 5.13 -1.54
CA LEU A 325 -5.64 3.71 -1.95
C LEU A 325 -4.87 3.49 -3.26
N GLY A 326 -5.13 4.34 -4.25
CA GLY A 326 -4.52 4.29 -5.57
C GLY A 326 -3.01 4.42 -5.52
N ILE A 327 -2.48 5.42 -4.80
CA ILE A 327 -1.03 5.65 -4.72
C ILE A 327 -0.36 4.57 -3.88
N THR A 328 -0.93 4.19 -2.73
CA THR A 328 -0.32 3.16 -1.85
C THR A 328 -0.14 1.84 -2.58
N TYR A 329 -1.23 1.26 -3.13
CA TYR A 329 -1.12 -0.01 -3.84
C TYR A 329 -0.27 0.07 -5.11
N SER A 330 -0.32 1.18 -5.84
CA SER A 330 0.51 1.35 -7.05
C SER A 330 2.00 1.46 -6.70
N ALA A 331 2.35 2.18 -5.63
CA ALA A 331 3.72 2.32 -5.16
C ALA A 331 4.27 0.98 -4.64
N ASP A 332 3.45 0.21 -3.92
CA ASP A 332 3.82 -1.11 -3.41
C ASP A 332 4.00 -2.11 -4.56
N CYS A 333 3.05 -2.18 -5.50
CA CYS A 333 3.17 -3.00 -6.70
C CYS A 333 4.41 -2.62 -7.53
N PHE A 334 4.69 -1.33 -7.68
CA PHE A 334 5.89 -0.86 -8.39
C PHE A 334 7.17 -1.31 -7.68
N ALA A 335 7.24 -1.19 -6.36
CA ALA A 335 8.39 -1.65 -5.58
C ALA A 335 8.59 -3.16 -5.69
N TYR A 336 7.51 -3.95 -5.70
CA TYR A 336 7.56 -5.38 -5.96
C TYR A 336 8.10 -5.70 -7.36
N CYS A 337 7.63 -5.01 -8.39
CA CYS A 337 8.13 -5.17 -9.76
C CYS A 337 9.63 -4.84 -9.88
N VAL A 338 10.07 -3.72 -9.30
CA VAL A 338 11.49 -3.34 -9.33
C VAL A 338 12.35 -4.32 -8.54
N MET A 339 11.89 -4.76 -7.38
CA MET A 339 12.61 -5.75 -6.57
C MET A 339 12.73 -7.10 -7.30
N ALA A 340 11.67 -7.58 -7.95
CA ALA A 340 11.71 -8.79 -8.76
C ALA A 340 12.70 -8.66 -9.93
N HIS A 341 12.80 -7.47 -10.53
CA HIS A 341 13.79 -7.18 -11.57
C HIS A 341 15.23 -7.16 -11.04
N LEU A 342 15.47 -6.54 -9.90
CA LEU A 342 16.79 -6.46 -9.26
C LEU A 342 17.27 -7.84 -8.78
N LEU A 343 16.36 -8.64 -8.25
CA LEU A 343 16.64 -9.99 -7.72
C LEU A 343 16.53 -11.09 -8.78
N TRP A 344 16.49 -10.77 -10.07
CA TRP A 344 16.35 -11.78 -11.13
C TRP A 344 17.61 -12.69 -11.25
N PRO A 345 17.47 -14.01 -11.50
CA PRO A 345 18.58 -14.98 -11.48
C PRO A 345 19.82 -14.59 -12.27
N THR A 346 19.66 -14.11 -13.49
CA THR A 346 20.79 -13.77 -14.38
C THR A 346 21.66 -12.62 -13.86
N ARG A 347 21.11 -11.78 -12.98
CA ARG A 347 21.81 -10.65 -12.36
C ARG A 347 22.26 -11.00 -10.95
N SER A 348 21.39 -11.62 -10.17
CA SER A 348 21.65 -11.94 -8.77
C SER A 348 22.84 -12.87 -8.55
N GLU A 349 23.11 -13.79 -9.48
CA GLU A 349 24.24 -14.73 -9.38
C GLU A 349 25.60 -14.01 -9.38
N GLN A 350 25.67 -12.80 -9.93
CA GLN A 350 26.88 -11.97 -9.93
C GLN A 350 27.07 -11.23 -8.60
N TYR A 351 26.00 -11.05 -7.81
CA TYR A 351 25.99 -10.18 -6.64
C TYR A 351 25.93 -10.95 -5.33
N PHE A 352 25.23 -12.09 -5.30
CA PHE A 352 25.13 -12.94 -4.12
C PHE A 352 26.33 -13.86 -4.03
N LEU A 353 26.90 -13.97 -2.83
CA LEU A 353 27.88 -14.99 -2.50
C LEU A 353 27.15 -16.35 -2.56
N LEU A 354 27.20 -16.99 -3.73
CA LEU A 354 26.72 -18.35 -3.90
C LEU A 354 27.45 -19.21 -2.86
N ALA A 355 26.69 -19.88 -2.00
CA ALA A 355 27.14 -20.69 -0.87
C ALA A 355 27.91 -21.96 -1.29
N GLY A 356 28.84 -21.85 -2.23
CA GLY A 356 29.59 -22.94 -2.87
C GLY A 356 31.11 -22.79 -2.85
N GLY A 357 31.67 -21.67 -2.39
CA GLY A 357 33.09 -21.61 -2.00
C GLY A 357 33.24 -22.30 -0.65
N SER A 358 34.23 -23.17 -0.48
CA SER A 358 34.48 -23.78 0.83
C SER A 358 34.60 -22.68 1.90
N ASN A 359 34.08 -22.89 3.11
CA ASN A 359 34.13 -21.86 4.17
C ASN A 359 35.55 -21.29 4.38
N ALA A 360 36.60 -22.07 4.12
CA ALA A 360 37.99 -21.62 4.18
C ALA A 360 38.38 -20.61 3.08
N GLU A 361 37.86 -20.76 1.86
CA GLU A 361 38.13 -19.85 0.74
C GLU A 361 37.45 -18.48 0.94
N LEU A 362 36.27 -18.50 1.57
CA LEU A 362 35.51 -17.29 1.93
C LEU A 362 36.12 -16.57 3.13
N GLU A 363 36.61 -17.31 4.13
CA GLU A 363 37.29 -16.75 5.30
C GLU A 363 38.64 -16.12 4.91
N GLU A 364 39.37 -16.70 3.95
CA GLU A 364 40.55 -16.07 3.35
C GLU A 364 40.20 -14.78 2.59
N LEU A 365 39.13 -14.77 1.79
CA LEU A 365 38.69 -13.57 1.05
C LEU A 365 38.23 -12.43 1.97
N ASP A 366 37.51 -12.74 3.05
CA ASP A 366 37.12 -11.75 4.05
C ASP A 366 38.34 -11.23 4.82
N GLN A 367 39.30 -12.10 5.17
CA GLN A 367 40.55 -11.69 5.81
C GLN A 367 41.45 -10.84 4.89
N PHE A 368 41.43 -11.10 3.58
CA PHE A 368 42.11 -10.26 2.57
C PHE A 368 41.43 -8.90 2.37
N ASN A 369 40.10 -8.82 2.48
CA ASN A 369 39.36 -7.56 2.39
C ASN A 369 39.46 -6.72 3.68
N GLU A 370 39.60 -7.35 4.85
CA GLU A 370 39.79 -6.65 6.14
C GLU A 370 41.24 -6.24 6.40
N ALA A 371 42.22 -6.81 5.69
CA ALA A 371 43.60 -6.36 5.78
C ALA A 371 43.71 -4.94 5.22
N PRO A 372 44.28 -3.97 5.98
CA PRO A 372 44.58 -2.66 5.41
C PRO A 372 45.56 -2.90 4.26
N HIS A 373 45.13 -2.63 3.04
CA HIS A 373 46.00 -2.70 1.88
C HIS A 373 47.05 -1.61 2.07
N ILE A 374 48.18 -1.99 2.65
CA ILE A 374 49.39 -1.18 2.58
C ILE A 374 49.71 -1.15 1.09
N VAL A 375 49.32 -0.06 0.44
CA VAL A 375 49.77 0.28 -0.90
C VAL A 375 51.28 0.55 -0.78
N ASN A 376 52.08 -0.52 -0.74
CA ASN A 376 53.50 -0.44 -0.93
C ASN A 376 53.74 -0.14 -2.41
N ASN A 377 53.70 1.14 -2.73
CA ASN A 377 54.22 1.71 -3.97
C ASN A 377 55.76 1.65 -3.95
N SER A 378 56.32 0.44 -3.89
CA SER A 378 57.77 0.22 -3.79
C SER A 378 58.25 -1.06 -4.50
N TYR A 379 57.62 -1.42 -5.63
CA TYR A 379 58.20 -2.37 -6.59
C TYR A 379 58.03 -1.87 -8.04
N THR A 380 58.47 -0.64 -8.29
CA THR A 380 58.70 -0.12 -9.64
C THR A 380 59.93 0.79 -9.64
N SER A 381 61.07 0.27 -9.17
CA SER A 381 62.38 0.90 -9.40
C SER A 381 63.58 -0.01 -9.10
N LEU A 382 63.52 -1.32 -9.36
CA LEU A 382 64.74 -2.15 -9.27
C LEU A 382 64.77 -3.39 -10.17
N SER A 383 64.23 -3.30 -11.39
CA SER A 383 64.37 -4.35 -12.41
C SER A 383 64.68 -3.84 -13.82
N SER A 384 65.00 -2.55 -13.98
CA SER A 384 65.37 -1.95 -15.28
C SER A 384 66.83 -1.51 -15.39
N VAL A 385 67.74 -1.99 -14.53
CA VAL A 385 69.16 -1.57 -14.54
C VAL A 385 70.16 -2.73 -14.77
N ASN A 386 69.73 -3.94 -15.10
CA ASN A 386 70.66 -5.07 -15.28
C ASN A 386 70.45 -5.92 -16.55
N SER A 387 70.29 -5.29 -17.71
CA SER A 387 70.34 -6.06 -18.98
C SER A 387 70.69 -5.24 -20.23
N LEU A 388 71.50 -4.18 -20.11
CA LEU A 388 71.91 -3.38 -21.28
C LEU A 388 73.39 -2.93 -21.27
N GLU A 389 74.26 -3.67 -20.58
CA GLU A 389 75.72 -3.48 -20.63
C GLU A 389 76.48 -4.83 -20.64
N ILE A 390 76.09 -5.77 -21.50
CA ILE A 390 76.98 -6.90 -21.89
C ILE A 390 76.72 -7.21 -23.36
N CYS A 391 77.18 -6.34 -24.27
CA CYS A 391 77.36 -6.64 -25.69
C CYS A 391 78.11 -5.48 -26.39
N ARG A 392 79.38 -5.27 -26.00
CA ARG A 392 80.41 -4.65 -26.86
C ARG A 392 81.77 -4.73 -26.16
N PHE A 393 82.77 -5.07 -26.95
CA PHE A 393 84.18 -5.29 -26.60
C PHE A 393 84.50 -6.66 -25.97
N ASP A 394 84.75 -7.63 -26.84
CA ASP A 394 86.15 -8.00 -27.08
C ASP A 394 86.32 -8.49 -28.51
N ASP A 395 87.10 -7.73 -29.27
CA ASP A 395 87.63 -8.09 -30.58
C ASP A 395 89.15 -8.10 -30.40
N GLN A 396 89.77 -9.29 -30.36
CA GLN A 396 90.97 -9.62 -31.13
C GLN A 396 91.62 -10.97 -30.77
N SER A 397 91.94 -11.68 -31.86
CA SER A 397 93.10 -12.56 -32.05
C SER A 397 92.93 -14.07 -31.77
N LYS A 398 92.78 -14.87 -32.83
CA LYS A 398 93.88 -15.62 -33.48
C LYS A 398 93.36 -16.62 -34.53
N ASN A 399 93.65 -16.32 -35.78
CA ASN A 399 94.36 -17.16 -36.77
C ASN A 399 94.23 -18.71 -36.75
N LYS A 400 94.00 -19.21 -37.99
CA LYS A 400 94.44 -20.50 -38.60
C LYS A 400 93.59 -21.73 -38.24
N VAL A 401 93.25 -22.70 -39.11
CA VAL A 401 93.68 -23.10 -40.48
C VAL A 401 92.86 -24.36 -40.88
N ASN A 402 92.61 -24.55 -42.18
CA ASN A 402 92.21 -25.79 -42.90
C ASN A 402 90.85 -26.42 -42.52
N THR A 403 90.01 -26.90 -43.45
CA THR A 403 90.20 -27.43 -44.81
C THR A 403 88.87 -27.35 -45.55
#